data_AF-A0A2S8RD28-F1
#
_entry.id   AF-A0A2S8RD28-F1
#
_cell.length_a   1.000
_cell.length_b   1.000
_cell.length_c   1.000
_cell.angle_alpha   90.00
_cell.angle_beta   90.00
_cell.angle_gamma   90.00
#
_symmetry.space_group_name_H-M   'P 1'
#
loop_
_entity.id
_entity.type
_entity.pdbx_description
1 polymer ?
#
loop_
_entity_poly.entity_id
_entity_poly.type
_entity_poly.pdbx_seq_one_letter_code
_entity_poly.pdbx_strand_id
1 'polypeptide(L)'
;MFTLPVKTWQNILSKLILAFFWTISSGLVTIISIIIISGVEGVSEGLIEISNYINYTFGIAGFISLPLFFILGISSNILMFYSAIALGHQFSRHKLIASLGMYCVVYLINSLILAALILMLRYIPICHEFFEYLFDYSTSMHWKTNIIVLIASIYPIILVAGQFVLINFLLKKKLNLE
;
A
#
# COMPACT_ATOMS: atom_id res chain seq x y z
N MET A 1 8.84 17.08 18.26
CA MET A 1 9.54 17.27 19.54
C MET A 1 9.36 15.99 20.35
N PHE A 2 10.46 15.34 20.73
CA PHE A 2 10.48 14.13 21.55
C PHE A 2 10.34 14.54 23.02
N THR A 3 9.12 14.69 23.51
CA THR A 3 8.87 15.10 24.92
C THR A 3 8.54 13.93 25.84
N LEU A 4 8.44 12.71 25.31
CA LEU A 4 8.31 11.46 26.08
C LEU A 4 9.46 10.52 25.66
N PRO A 5 10.07 9.75 26.59
CA PRO A 5 11.19 8.85 26.32
C PRO A 5 10.71 7.58 25.61
N VAL A 6 10.13 7.75 24.43
CA VAL A 6 9.49 6.70 23.64
C VAL A 6 10.40 6.40 22.46
N LYS A 7 10.63 5.11 22.19
CA LYS A 7 11.54 4.69 21.12
C LYS A 7 10.99 5.19 19.77
N THR A 8 11.87 5.66 18.89
CA THR A 8 11.51 6.25 17.59
C THR A 8 10.57 5.35 16.76
N TRP A 9 10.78 4.03 16.80
CA TRP A 9 9.94 3.05 16.10
C TRP A 9 8.50 2.99 16.64
N GLN A 10 8.29 3.20 17.95
CA GLN A 10 6.96 3.23 18.57
C GLN A 10 6.18 4.47 18.13
N ASN A 11 6.86 5.61 17.97
CA ASN A 11 6.24 6.84 17.47
C ASN A 11 5.81 6.69 16.00
N ILE A 12 6.66 6.08 15.16
CA ILE A 12 6.31 5.80 13.75
C ILE A 12 5.08 4.90 13.69
N LEU A 13 5.06 3.80 14.46
CA LEU A 13 3.93 2.86 14.48
C LEU A 13 2.64 3.52 14.99
N SER A 14 2.70 4.30 16.07
CA SER A 14 1.53 4.99 16.61
C SER A 14 0.91 5.94 15.58
N LYS A 15 1.74 6.71 14.86
CA LYS A 15 1.28 7.59 13.78
C LYS A 15 0.74 6.82 12.58
N LEU A 16 1.38 5.70 12.22
CA LEU A 16 0.92 4.84 11.14
C LEU A 16 -0.47 4.27 11.43
N ILE A 17 -0.69 3.71 12.62
CA ILE A 17 -1.99 3.14 13.03
C ILE A 17 -3.08 4.23 13.01
N LEU A 18 -2.77 5.41 13.55
CA LEU A 18 -3.71 6.53 13.56
C LEU A 18 -4.06 6.99 12.13
N ALA A 19 -3.07 7.18 11.27
CA ALA A 19 -3.27 7.57 9.87
C ALA A 19 -4.04 6.49 9.09
N PHE A 20 -3.77 5.22 9.37
CA PHE A 20 -4.47 4.09 8.77
C PHE A 20 -5.96 4.11 9.14
N PHE A 21 -6.27 4.29 10.42
CA PHE A 21 -7.65 4.42 10.90
C PHE A 21 -8.39 5.59 10.24
N TRP A 22 -7.76 6.77 10.17
CA TRP A 22 -8.35 7.94 9.51
C TRP A 22 -8.54 7.73 8.01
N THR A 23 -7.63 7.03 7.34
CA THR A 23 -7.73 6.75 5.90
C THR A 23 -8.91 5.83 5.61
N ILE A 24 -9.08 4.77 6.40
CA ILE A 24 -10.24 3.86 6.27
C ILE A 24 -11.54 4.61 6.58
N SER A 25 -11.57 5.37 7.67
CA SER A 25 -12.76 6.14 8.06
C SER A 25 -13.16 7.13 6.97
N SER A 26 -12.21 7.87 6.41
CA SER A 26 -12.47 8.78 5.30
C SER A 26 -12.98 8.04 4.06
N GLY A 27 -12.37 6.89 3.72
CA GLY A 27 -12.82 6.08 2.59
C GLY A 27 -14.26 5.59 2.75
N LEU A 28 -14.63 5.12 3.95
CA LEU A 28 -15.99 4.72 4.26
C LEU A 28 -16.98 5.88 4.13
N VAL A 29 -16.64 7.05 4.68
CA VAL A 29 -17.48 8.26 4.56
C VAL A 29 -17.65 8.65 3.09
N THR A 30 -16.60 8.58 2.27
CA THR A 30 -16.69 8.87 0.84
C THR A 30 -17.60 7.88 0.10
N ILE A 31 -17.48 6.58 0.38
CA ILE A 31 -18.36 5.56 -0.22
C ILE A 31 -19.82 5.82 0.14
N ILE A 32 -20.11 6.06 1.42
CA ILE A 32 -21.46 6.38 1.90
C ILE A 32 -22.00 7.65 1.22
N SER A 33 -21.16 8.69 1.11
CA SER A 33 -21.54 9.93 0.43
C SER A 33 -21.90 9.70 -1.03
N ILE A 34 -21.15 8.87 -1.76
CA ILE A 34 -21.42 8.53 -3.16
C ILE A 34 -22.74 7.78 -3.28
N ILE A 35 -23.00 6.81 -2.40
CA ILE A 35 -24.26 6.03 -2.40
C ILE A 35 -25.46 6.96 -2.19
N ILE A 36 -25.38 7.88 -1.22
CA ILE A 36 -26.46 8.84 -0.93
C ILE A 36 -26.72 9.74 -2.14
N ILE A 37 -25.66 10.29 -2.77
CA ILE A 37 -25.79 11.19 -3.93
C ILE A 37 -26.31 10.45 -5.17
N SER A 38 -25.85 9.21 -5.39
CA SER A 38 -26.20 8.44 -6.58
C SER A 38 -27.63 7.90 -6.56
N GLY A 39 -28.31 7.90 -5.40
CA GLY A 39 -29.70 7.45 -5.27
C GLY A 39 -29.92 5.99 -5.68
N VAL A 40 -28.88 5.15 -5.59
CA VAL A 40 -28.95 3.73 -6.01
C VAL A 40 -29.83 2.95 -5.04
N GLU A 41 -30.95 2.45 -5.54
CA GLU A 41 -31.76 1.44 -4.86
C GLU A 41 -31.05 0.07 -4.97
N GLY A 42 -31.15 -0.78 -3.93
CA GLY A 42 -30.55 -2.12 -3.96
C GLY A 42 -29.08 -2.22 -3.53
N VAL A 43 -28.58 -1.29 -2.70
CA VAL A 43 -27.19 -1.34 -2.16
C VAL A 43 -26.86 -2.69 -1.49
N SER A 44 -27.81 -3.30 -0.79
CA SER A 44 -27.65 -4.63 -0.20
C SER A 44 -27.45 -5.73 -1.23
N GLU A 45 -28.14 -5.67 -2.37
CA GLU A 45 -28.00 -6.63 -3.46
C GLU A 45 -26.63 -6.49 -4.13
N GLY A 46 -26.18 -5.25 -4.36
CA GLY A 46 -24.84 -4.98 -4.86
C GLY A 46 -23.73 -5.50 -3.93
N LEU A 47 -23.89 -5.39 -2.61
CA LEU A 47 -22.93 -5.96 -1.64
C LEU A 47 -22.90 -7.50 -1.69
N ILE A 48 -24.05 -8.14 -1.87
CA ILE A 48 -24.14 -9.60 -2.03
C ILE A 48 -23.49 -10.03 -3.35
N GLU A 49 -23.72 -9.29 -4.44
CA GLU A 49 -23.12 -9.56 -5.74
C GLU A 49 -21.59 -9.42 -5.70
N ILE A 50 -21.07 -8.39 -5.03
CA ILE A 50 -19.61 -8.22 -4.80
C ILE A 50 -19.05 -9.40 -4.00
N SER A 51 -19.74 -9.80 -2.92
CA SER A 51 -19.31 -10.95 -2.10
C SER A 51 -19.30 -12.25 -2.91
N ASN A 52 -20.33 -12.47 -3.72
CA ASN A 52 -20.43 -13.62 -4.61
C ASN A 52 -19.33 -13.60 -5.69
N TYR A 53 -19.02 -12.42 -6.25
CA TYR A 53 -17.95 -12.25 -7.23
C TYR A 53 -16.57 -12.52 -6.62
N ILE A 54 -16.33 -12.06 -5.38
CA ILE A 54 -15.10 -12.36 -4.64
C ILE A 54 -14.99 -13.86 -4.39
N ASN A 55 -16.06 -14.52 -3.95
CA ASN A 55 -16.08 -15.96 -3.74
C ASN A 55 -15.86 -16.73 -5.05
N TYR A 56 -16.53 -16.32 -6.13
CA TYR A 56 -16.36 -16.92 -7.45
C TYR A 56 -14.93 -16.77 -7.98
N THR A 57 -14.29 -15.63 -7.76
CA THR A 57 -12.95 -15.36 -8.32
C THR A 57 -11.83 -15.91 -7.44
N PHE A 58 -11.93 -15.76 -6.11
CA PHE A 58 -10.87 -16.05 -5.16
C PHE A 58 -11.20 -17.18 -4.18
N GLY A 59 -12.41 -17.72 -4.20
CA GLY A 59 -12.89 -18.69 -3.22
C GLY A 59 -12.92 -18.13 -1.80
N ILE A 60 -13.03 -19.04 -0.81
CA ILE A 60 -13.01 -18.69 0.62
C ILE A 60 -11.74 -17.92 1.01
N ALA A 61 -10.59 -18.25 0.41
CA ALA A 61 -9.31 -17.63 0.75
C ALA A 61 -9.24 -16.14 0.34
N GLY A 62 -10.04 -15.72 -0.65
CA GLY A 62 -10.16 -14.32 -1.08
C GLY A 62 -10.55 -13.36 0.04
N PHE A 63 -11.39 -13.81 0.97
CA PHE A 63 -11.82 -13.01 2.11
C PHE A 63 -10.68 -12.69 3.10
N ILE A 64 -9.56 -13.40 3.02
CA ILE A 64 -8.37 -13.16 3.87
C ILE A 64 -7.27 -12.50 3.04
N SER A 65 -7.01 -12.99 1.83
CA SER A 65 -5.91 -12.50 0.99
C SER A 65 -6.13 -11.05 0.52
N LEU A 66 -7.36 -10.70 0.10
CA LEU A 66 -7.67 -9.35 -0.39
C LEU A 66 -7.56 -8.29 0.71
N PRO A 67 -8.21 -8.43 1.89
CA PRO A 67 -8.05 -7.43 2.94
C PRO A 67 -6.61 -7.25 3.38
N LEU A 68 -5.83 -8.33 3.46
CA LEU A 68 -4.41 -8.26 3.81
C LEU A 68 -3.61 -7.45 2.78
N PHE A 69 -3.87 -7.68 1.48
CA PHE A 69 -3.28 -6.89 0.40
C PHE A 69 -3.65 -5.40 0.50
N PHE A 70 -4.93 -5.07 0.77
CA PHE A 70 -5.37 -3.69 0.96
C PHE A 70 -4.70 -3.02 2.17
N ILE A 71 -4.61 -3.73 3.31
CA ILE A 71 -3.95 -3.23 4.52
C ILE A 71 -2.48 -2.87 4.22
N LEU A 72 -1.77 -3.75 3.52
CA LEU A 72 -0.39 -3.52 3.09
C LEU A 72 -0.27 -2.32 2.14
N GLY A 73 -1.17 -2.22 1.15
CA GLY A 73 -1.18 -1.12 0.19
C GLY A 73 -1.40 0.24 0.86
N ILE A 74 -2.39 0.36 1.74
CA ILE A 74 -2.65 1.60 2.49
C ILE A 74 -1.44 1.93 3.37
N SER A 75 -0.90 0.95 4.09
CA SER A 75 0.27 1.14 4.95
C SER A 75 1.50 1.63 4.18
N SER A 76 1.77 1.07 3.00
CA SER A 76 2.87 1.52 2.13
C SER A 76 2.69 2.96 1.64
N ASN A 77 1.46 3.37 1.30
CA ASN A 77 1.20 4.73 0.86
C ASN A 77 1.41 5.73 2.00
N ILE A 78 0.90 5.43 3.19
CA ILE A 78 1.09 6.26 4.39
C ILE A 78 2.58 6.41 4.73
N LEU A 79 3.33 5.31 4.71
CA LEU A 79 4.78 5.34 4.96
C LEU A 79 5.54 6.12 3.88
N MET A 80 5.09 6.08 2.62
CA MET A 80 5.66 6.88 1.55
C MET A 80 5.49 8.37 1.81
N PHE A 81 4.29 8.81 2.24
CA PHE A 81 4.05 10.19 2.67
C PHE A 81 4.97 10.57 3.85
N TYR A 82 5.07 9.73 4.87
CA TYR A 82 5.96 10.00 6.00
C TYR A 82 7.44 10.07 5.60
N SER A 83 7.89 9.20 4.69
CA SER A 83 9.25 9.21 4.16
C SER A 83 9.53 10.52 3.42
N ALA A 84 8.61 10.96 2.56
CA ALA A 84 8.71 12.22 1.85
C ALA A 84 8.75 13.43 2.79
N ILE A 85 7.92 13.42 3.85
CA ILE A 85 7.92 14.47 4.87
C ILE A 85 9.25 14.48 5.65
N ALA A 86 9.76 13.32 6.04
CA ALA A 86 11.02 13.20 6.77
C ALA A 86 12.22 13.65 5.93
N LEU A 87 12.19 13.37 4.62
CA LEU A 87 13.21 13.83 3.68
C LEU A 87 13.09 15.34 3.41
N GLY A 88 11.88 15.85 3.21
CA GLY A 88 11.63 17.28 2.97
C GLY A 88 12.01 18.18 4.15
N HIS A 89 11.86 17.69 5.38
CA HIS A 89 12.25 18.41 6.59
C HIS A 89 13.77 18.62 6.74
N GLN A 90 14.61 17.93 5.97
CA GLN A 90 16.06 18.13 5.99
C GLN A 90 16.50 19.42 5.27
N PHE A 91 15.62 20.03 4.47
CA PHE A 91 15.91 21.30 3.84
C PHE A 91 15.68 22.44 4.84
N SER A 92 16.62 23.39 4.89
CA SER A 92 16.57 24.52 5.83
C SER A 92 15.45 25.52 5.51
N ARG A 93 15.10 25.67 4.22
CA ARG A 93 14.07 26.62 3.73
C ARG A 93 12.99 25.90 2.92
N HIS A 94 11.74 26.36 3.01
CA HIS A 94 10.57 25.82 2.29
C HIS A 94 10.28 24.32 2.51
N LYS A 95 10.35 23.85 3.76
CA LYS A 95 10.16 22.43 4.16
C LYS A 95 8.92 21.76 3.57
N LEU A 96 7.80 22.50 3.48
CA LEU A 96 6.55 21.97 2.93
C LEU A 96 6.66 21.70 1.42
N ILE A 97 7.17 22.65 0.64
CA ILE A 97 7.37 22.50 -0.80
C ILE A 97 8.40 21.40 -1.07
N ALA A 98 9.47 21.36 -0.26
CA ALA A 98 10.47 20.30 -0.33
C ALA A 98 9.87 18.92 -0.08
N SER A 99 8.96 18.76 0.89
CA SER A 99 8.29 17.47 1.14
C SER A 99 7.39 17.02 -0.02
N LEU A 100 6.70 17.95 -0.67
CA LEU A 100 5.89 17.65 -1.86
C LEU A 100 6.78 17.22 -3.04
N GLY A 101 7.90 17.92 -3.26
CA GLY A 101 8.90 17.53 -4.26
C GLY A 101 9.48 16.15 -3.97
N MET A 102 9.85 15.88 -2.71
CA MET A 102 10.37 14.57 -2.30
C MET A 102 9.34 13.45 -2.45
N TYR A 103 8.05 13.72 -2.26
CA TYR A 103 7.00 12.73 -2.53
C TYR A 103 7.00 12.30 -3.99
N CYS A 104 7.06 13.26 -4.92
CA CYS A 104 7.14 12.98 -6.35
C CYS A 104 8.39 12.15 -6.68
N VAL A 105 9.56 12.52 -6.14
CA VAL A 105 10.82 11.79 -6.35
C VAL A 105 10.72 10.35 -5.84
N VAL A 106 10.26 10.15 -4.60
CA VAL A 106 10.12 8.81 -4.00
C VAL A 106 9.10 7.97 -4.78
N TYR A 107 7.99 8.57 -5.20
CA TYR A 107 6.97 7.89 -6.00
C TYR A 107 7.53 7.44 -7.36
N LEU A 108 8.26 8.32 -8.06
CA LEU A 108 8.91 7.99 -9.32
C LEU A 108 9.94 6.87 -9.16
N ILE A 109 10.78 6.93 -8.11
CA ILE A 109 11.75 5.88 -7.82
C ILE A 109 11.05 4.54 -7.59
N ASN A 110 10.00 4.50 -6.75
CA ASN A 110 9.25 3.27 -6.50
C ASN A 110 8.61 2.74 -7.78
N SER A 111 8.03 3.61 -8.60
CA SER A 111 7.41 3.25 -9.88
C SER A 111 8.43 2.67 -10.88
N LEU A 112 9.61 3.29 -10.96
CA LEU A 112 10.71 2.80 -11.80
C LEU A 112 11.24 1.45 -11.31
N ILE A 113 11.38 1.25 -10.00
CA ILE A 113 11.79 -0.03 -9.42
C ILE A 113 10.78 -1.12 -9.76
N LEU A 114 9.47 -0.85 -9.60
CA LEU A 114 8.42 -1.80 -9.95
C LEU A 114 8.44 -2.13 -11.45
N ALA A 115 8.53 -1.13 -12.31
CA ALA A 115 8.60 -1.32 -13.76
C ALA A 115 9.82 -2.15 -14.17
N ALA A 116 11.00 -1.84 -13.61
CA ALA A 116 12.22 -2.60 -13.84
C ALA A 116 12.09 -4.06 -13.39
N LEU A 117 11.48 -4.31 -12.23
CA LEU A 117 11.28 -5.65 -11.69
C LEU A 117 10.33 -6.47 -12.57
N ILE A 118 9.22 -5.88 -13.05
CA ILE A 118 8.29 -6.54 -13.97
C ILE A 118 8.99 -6.86 -15.30
N LEU A 119 9.76 -5.91 -15.84
CA LEU A 119 10.53 -6.15 -17.07
C LEU A 119 11.54 -7.28 -16.89
N MET A 120 12.30 -7.29 -15.79
CA MET A 120 13.25 -8.35 -15.49
C MET A 120 12.58 -9.73 -15.39
N LEU A 121 11.46 -9.83 -14.68
CA LEU A 121 10.70 -11.09 -14.57
C LEU A 121 10.22 -11.60 -15.93
N ARG A 122 9.85 -10.71 -16.86
CA ARG A 122 9.44 -11.08 -18.22
C ARG A 122 10.59 -11.68 -19.04
N TYR A 123 11.83 -11.24 -18.84
CA TYR A 123 12.98 -11.74 -19.61
C TYR A 123 13.48 -13.11 -19.13
N ILE A 124 13.10 -13.55 -17.92
CA ILE A 124 13.50 -14.86 -17.39
C ILE A 124 12.48 -15.91 -17.89
N PRO A 125 12.87 -16.89 -18.73
CA PRO A 125 11.93 -17.80 -19.39
C PRO A 125 11.08 -18.61 -18.41
N ILE A 126 11.68 -19.08 -17.32
CA ILE A 126 10.98 -19.85 -16.28
C ILE A 126 9.93 -19.01 -15.55
N CYS A 127 10.21 -17.71 -15.33
CA CYS A 127 9.26 -16.80 -14.72
C CYS A 127 8.15 -16.44 -15.71
N HIS A 128 8.51 -16.22 -16.98
CA HIS A 128 7.57 -15.89 -18.04
C HIS A 128 6.51 -16.98 -18.23
N GLU A 129 6.92 -18.24 -18.39
CA GLU A 129 6.00 -19.38 -18.52
C GLU A 129 5.11 -19.53 -17.29
N PHE A 130 5.67 -19.36 -16.09
CA PHE A 130 4.91 -19.42 -14.84
C PHE A 130 3.84 -18.31 -14.77
N PHE A 131 4.18 -17.08 -15.16
CA PHE A 131 3.22 -15.98 -15.19
C PHE A 131 2.16 -16.18 -16.28
N GLU A 132 2.52 -16.64 -17.48
CA GLU A 132 1.54 -16.96 -18.52
C GLU A 132 0.55 -18.02 -18.05
N TYR A 133 1.02 -19.07 -17.38
CA TYR A 133 0.16 -20.10 -16.79
C TYR A 133 -0.79 -19.56 -15.71
N LEU A 134 -0.31 -18.62 -14.88
CA LEU A 134 -1.13 -17.98 -13.85
C LEU A 134 -2.19 -17.05 -14.45
N PHE A 135 -1.85 -16.32 -15.50
CA PHE A 135 -2.75 -15.36 -16.16
C PHE A 135 -3.61 -15.98 -17.28
N ASP A 136 -3.48 -17.27 -17.57
CA ASP A 136 -4.37 -17.97 -18.49
C ASP A 136 -5.79 -18.08 -17.91
N TYR A 137 -6.72 -17.32 -18.50
CA TYR A 137 -8.13 -17.23 -18.12
C TYR A 137 -8.97 -18.42 -18.59
N SER A 138 -8.41 -19.35 -19.37
CA SER A 138 -9.14 -20.51 -19.92
C SER A 138 -9.72 -21.44 -18.83
N THR A 139 -9.09 -21.47 -17.65
CA THR A 139 -9.58 -22.20 -16.48
C THR A 139 -9.45 -21.34 -15.22
N SER A 140 -10.54 -20.68 -14.80
CA SER A 140 -10.57 -19.87 -13.58
C SER A 140 -10.59 -20.79 -12.35
N MET A 141 -9.40 -21.07 -11.83
CA MET A 141 -9.22 -21.90 -10.65
C MET A 141 -8.86 -20.98 -9.48
N HIS A 142 -9.66 -20.99 -8.40
CA HIS A 142 -9.51 -20.07 -7.24
C HIS A 142 -8.08 -20.03 -6.66
N TRP A 143 -7.29 -21.09 -6.83
CA TRP A 143 -5.92 -21.12 -6.34
C TRP A 143 -4.98 -20.23 -7.16
N LYS A 144 -5.17 -20.12 -8.49
CA LYS A 144 -4.34 -19.27 -9.37
C LYS A 144 -4.49 -17.79 -8.98
N THR A 145 -5.73 -17.33 -8.79
CA THR A 145 -6.04 -15.95 -8.40
C THR A 145 -5.47 -15.59 -7.03
N ASN A 146 -5.54 -16.49 -6.06
CA ASN A 146 -4.91 -16.28 -4.75
C ASN A 146 -3.38 -16.24 -4.84
N ILE A 147 -2.75 -17.09 -5.65
CA ILE A 147 -1.30 -17.04 -5.87
C ILE A 147 -0.88 -15.69 -6.48
N ILE A 148 -1.64 -15.18 -7.45
CA ILE A 148 -1.38 -13.85 -8.04
C ILE A 148 -1.41 -12.76 -6.95
N VAL A 149 -2.42 -12.76 -6.08
CA VAL A 149 -2.53 -11.78 -4.97
C VAL A 149 -1.35 -11.93 -4.01
N LEU A 150 -0.95 -13.16 -3.67
CA LEU A 150 0.20 -13.41 -2.80
C LEU A 150 1.50 -12.88 -3.41
N ILE A 151 1.77 -13.17 -4.69
CA ILE A 151 2.94 -12.66 -5.39
C ILE A 151 2.91 -11.13 -5.45
N ALA A 152 1.76 -10.54 -5.76
CA ALA A 152 1.59 -9.10 -5.80
C ALA A 152 1.81 -8.45 -4.42
N SER A 153 1.50 -9.15 -3.32
CA SER A 153 1.70 -8.67 -1.96
C SER A 153 3.17 -8.57 -1.52
N ILE A 154 4.09 -9.24 -2.22
CA ILE A 154 5.53 -9.20 -1.91
C ILE A 154 6.09 -7.78 -2.06
N TYR A 155 5.70 -7.08 -3.13
CA TYR A 155 6.17 -5.73 -3.42
C TYR A 155 5.81 -4.70 -2.32
N PRO A 156 4.53 -4.55 -1.89
CA PRO A 156 4.19 -3.62 -0.82
C PRO A 156 4.82 -4.02 0.53
N ILE A 157 5.05 -5.32 0.81
CA ILE A 157 5.80 -5.74 2.02
C ILE A 157 7.22 -5.18 2.00
N ILE A 158 7.92 -5.29 0.86
CA ILE A 158 9.28 -4.76 0.70
C ILE A 158 9.29 -3.23 0.86
N LEU A 159 8.30 -2.52 0.27
CA LEU A 159 8.19 -1.07 0.42
C LEU A 159 7.92 -0.64 1.86
N VAL A 160 6.99 -1.28 2.56
CA VAL A 160 6.68 -1.00 3.96
C VAL A 160 7.95 -1.16 4.80
N ALA A 161 8.66 -2.27 4.65
CA ALA A 161 9.90 -2.54 5.38
C ALA A 161 10.98 -1.49 5.05
N GLY A 162 11.22 -1.23 3.76
CA GLY A 162 12.25 -0.29 3.30
C GLY A 162 11.99 1.15 3.77
N GLN A 163 10.75 1.63 3.64
CA GLN A 163 10.37 2.98 4.06
C GLN A 163 10.40 3.11 5.59
N PHE A 164 9.99 2.09 6.33
CA PHE A 164 10.06 2.09 7.79
C PHE A 164 11.51 2.19 8.27
N VAL A 165 12.42 1.41 7.67
CA VAL A 165 13.86 1.48 7.97
C VAL A 165 14.42 2.85 7.62
N LEU A 166 14.07 3.40 6.45
CA LEU A 166 14.49 4.72 6.01
C LEU A 166 14.06 5.81 7.01
N ILE A 167 12.79 5.84 7.42
CA ILE A 167 12.28 6.83 8.38
C ILE A 167 12.99 6.69 9.73
N ASN A 168 13.16 5.46 10.22
CA ASN A 168 13.83 5.20 11.50
C ASN A 168 15.31 5.66 11.46
N PHE A 169 16.00 5.42 10.35
CA PHE A 169 17.36 5.90 10.13
C PHE A 169 17.44 7.43 10.12
N LEU A 170 16.55 8.10 9.39
CA LEU A 170 16.51 9.56 9.31
C LEU A 170 16.24 10.20 10.68
N LEU A 171 15.26 9.67 11.42
CA LEU A 171 14.90 10.20 12.73
C LEU A 171 16.00 9.98 13.77
N LYS A 172 16.74 8.86 13.72
CA LYS A 172 17.85 8.59 14.64
C LYS A 172 19.11 9.41 14.34
N LYS A 173 19.50 9.54 13.06
CA LYS A 173 20.77 10.17 12.69
C LYS A 173 20.70 11.68 12.46
N LYS A 174 19.56 12.23 12.02
CA LYS A 174 19.48 13.65 11.62
C LYS A 174 18.59 14.51 12.50
N LEU A 175 17.62 13.94 13.23
CA LEU A 175 16.70 14.70 14.10
C LEU A 175 17.03 14.63 15.59
N ASN A 176 17.96 13.76 16.00
CA ASN A 176 18.39 13.60 17.39
C ASN A 176 19.74 14.28 17.68
N LEU A 177 20.22 15.11 16.74
CA LEU A 177 21.43 15.93 16.83
C LEU A 177 21.11 17.44 16.86
N GLU A 178 19.83 17.80 17.01
CA GLU A 178 19.39 19.12 17.48
C GLU A 178 18.96 19.01 18.95
#